data_AF-A0A8T0K4S3-F1
#
_entry.id   AF-A0A8T0K4S3-F1
#
_cell.length_a   1.000
_cell.length_b   1.000
_cell.length_c   1.000
_cell.angle_alpha   90.00
_cell.angle_beta   90.00
_cell.angle_gamma   90.00
#
_symmetry.space_group_name_H-M   'P 1'
#
loop_
_entity.id
_entity.type
_entity.pdbx_description
1 polymer ?
#
loop_
_entity_poly.entity_id
_entity_poly.type
_entity_poly.pdbx_seq_one_letter_code
_entity_poly.pdbx_strand_id
1 'polypeptide(L)'
;MSKSCSQMASSSSRHGKKVAHFVRNASPNGWIGDDEERHKFGCYRKLFEVVPHKFLDLELFRREGFLFQDWLVDVGLAKFVDMTGDCYRDLVQVFYHNLKVVGGVICSRVKGVDIKIDDEIWLSFTGLKGEGFMSHERKFELNQWTNKKKIYKEYLRSPTRLKVYKPYLLDGLKIEEKMCAFVLTWVILLGRCLRDLLTTTDLFVVHAIKTWIPTIWVAVMSEHMIEIASSHGHILPYGVFISSVLKHHQVDLTGEKIIWCTKSNEIGKAALRHNGLKKTKDGWVSNDVDETPSTFTPQTEFERFVVDQFRRLSTRISKVEKSLIMIHNKLDEYNALITPSASQSDDEDDTIEDESMETSNSD
;
A
#
# COMPACT_ATOMS: atom_id res chain seq x y z
N MET A 1 -14.64 -64.44 -55.91
CA MET A 1 -15.51 -65.44 -55.27
C MET A 1 -14.94 -65.73 -53.88
N SER A 2 -15.81 -65.67 -52.86
CA SER A 2 -15.51 -65.69 -51.43
C SER A 2 -14.93 -67.01 -50.90
N LYS A 3 -14.21 -66.93 -49.75
CA LYS A 3 -14.26 -67.79 -48.53
C LYS A 3 -13.12 -67.30 -47.59
N SER A 4 -13.38 -66.62 -46.45
CA SER A 4 -13.71 -67.14 -45.09
C SER A 4 -12.85 -68.35 -44.69
N CYS A 5 -12.23 -68.49 -43.51
CA CYS A 5 -12.28 -67.86 -42.18
C CYS A 5 -11.15 -68.51 -41.36
N SER A 6 -10.48 -67.81 -40.42
CA SER A 6 -10.13 -68.35 -39.07
C SER A 6 -9.15 -67.45 -38.29
N GLN A 7 -9.47 -67.30 -37.00
CA GLN A 7 -8.86 -66.47 -35.95
C GLN A 7 -7.44 -66.90 -35.53
N MET A 8 -6.67 -65.96 -34.98
CA MET A 8 -5.88 -66.23 -33.78
C MET A 8 -5.78 -64.97 -32.91
N ALA A 9 -6.14 -65.13 -31.62
CA ALA A 9 -6.13 -64.10 -30.60
C ALA A 9 -4.72 -63.89 -30.02
N SER A 10 -4.42 -62.65 -29.61
CA SER A 10 -3.41 -62.38 -28.59
C SER A 10 -3.92 -61.26 -27.68
N SER A 11 -4.12 -61.62 -26.42
CA SER A 11 -4.53 -60.78 -25.31
C SER A 11 -3.41 -59.84 -24.87
N SER A 12 -3.70 -58.54 -24.74
CA SER A 12 -2.85 -57.59 -24.02
C SER A 12 -3.71 -56.76 -23.07
N SER A 13 -3.36 -56.85 -21.79
CA SER A 13 -4.02 -56.31 -20.60
C SER A 13 -4.32 -54.81 -20.67
N ARG A 14 -5.58 -54.43 -20.42
CA ARG A 14 -6.01 -53.05 -20.16
C ARG A 14 -5.50 -52.60 -18.78
N HIS A 15 -4.41 -51.85 -18.75
CA HIS A 15 -4.13 -50.97 -17.61
C HIS A 15 -5.10 -49.79 -17.68
N GLY A 16 -6.03 -49.73 -16.72
CA GLY A 16 -6.96 -48.62 -16.56
C GLY A 16 -6.21 -47.32 -16.37
N LYS A 17 -6.28 -46.43 -17.37
CA LYS A 17 -5.93 -45.03 -17.18
C LYS A 17 -6.96 -44.45 -16.20
N LYS A 18 -6.53 -44.21 -14.95
CA LYS A 18 -7.18 -43.24 -14.06
C LYS A 18 -7.24 -41.93 -14.82
N VAL A 19 -8.44 -41.58 -15.27
CA VAL A 19 -8.74 -40.24 -15.79
C VAL A 19 -8.53 -39.32 -14.60
N ALA A 20 -7.39 -38.64 -14.58
CA ALA A 20 -7.23 -37.47 -13.73
C ALA A 20 -8.36 -36.52 -14.14
N HIS A 21 -9.31 -36.32 -13.23
CA HIS A 21 -10.29 -35.25 -13.34
C HIS A 21 -9.49 -33.95 -13.34
N PHE A 22 -9.16 -33.45 -14.52
CA PHE A 22 -8.81 -32.05 -14.70
C PHE A 22 -10.06 -31.28 -14.31
N VAL A 23 -10.12 -30.81 -13.06
CA VAL A 23 -11.07 -29.78 -12.66
C VAL A 23 -10.80 -28.62 -13.62
N ARG A 24 -11.79 -28.32 -14.46
CA ARG A 24 -11.74 -27.18 -15.38
C ARG A 24 -11.51 -25.94 -14.52
N ASN A 25 -10.37 -25.27 -14.69
CA ASN A 25 -10.18 -23.92 -14.17
C ASN A 25 -11.38 -23.09 -14.63
N ALA A 26 -12.17 -22.57 -13.70
CA ALA A 26 -13.36 -21.81 -14.04
C ALA A 26 -12.95 -20.64 -14.94
N SER A 27 -13.56 -20.54 -16.13
CA SER A 27 -13.29 -19.42 -17.03
C SER A 27 -14.03 -18.19 -16.52
N PRO A 28 -13.35 -17.07 -16.23
CA PRO A 28 -14.00 -15.86 -15.72
C PRO A 28 -15.06 -15.28 -16.65
N ASN A 29 -15.05 -15.66 -17.94
CA ASN A 29 -16.08 -15.26 -18.91
C ASN A 29 -17.50 -15.66 -18.46
N GLY A 30 -17.65 -16.72 -17.67
CA GLY A 30 -18.95 -17.14 -17.14
C GLY A 30 -19.54 -16.18 -16.10
N TRP A 31 -18.76 -15.23 -15.59
CA TRP A 31 -19.19 -14.25 -14.56
C TRP A 31 -19.42 -12.85 -15.13
N ILE A 32 -19.34 -12.71 -16.45
CA ILE A 32 -19.61 -11.48 -17.18
C ILE A 32 -21.03 -11.57 -17.78
N GLY A 33 -21.79 -10.49 -17.66
CA GLY A 33 -23.24 -10.46 -17.80
C GLY A 33 -23.79 -10.80 -19.18
N ASP A 34 -23.12 -10.36 -20.25
CA ASP A 34 -23.58 -10.56 -21.64
C ASP A 34 -22.41 -10.87 -22.60
N ASP A 35 -22.74 -11.29 -23.82
CA ASP A 35 -21.76 -11.75 -24.81
C ASP A 35 -20.88 -10.62 -25.38
N GLU A 36 -21.38 -9.37 -25.39
CA GLU A 36 -20.60 -8.21 -25.82
C GLU A 36 -19.54 -7.85 -24.75
N GLU A 37 -19.95 -7.82 -23.48
CA GLU A 37 -19.06 -7.59 -22.34
C GLU A 37 -18.07 -8.75 -22.16
N ARG A 38 -18.48 -9.99 -22.44
CA ARG A 38 -17.54 -11.14 -22.49
C ARG A 38 -16.49 -10.97 -23.57
N HIS A 39 -16.87 -10.47 -24.74
CA HIS A 39 -15.93 -10.20 -25.83
C HIS A 39 -14.95 -9.09 -25.42
N LYS A 40 -15.45 -7.95 -24.90
CA LYS A 40 -14.64 -6.85 -24.37
C LYS A 40 -13.67 -7.37 -23.30
N PHE A 41 -14.19 -8.05 -22.27
CA PHE A 41 -13.38 -8.63 -21.21
C PHE A 41 -12.31 -9.57 -21.76
N GLY A 42 -12.64 -10.46 -22.70
CA GLY A 42 -11.68 -11.36 -23.33
C GLY A 42 -10.53 -10.65 -24.07
N CYS A 43 -10.84 -9.58 -24.80
CA CYS A 43 -9.83 -8.74 -25.48
C CYS A 43 -8.95 -7.99 -24.48
N TYR A 44 -9.54 -7.44 -23.43
CA TYR A 44 -8.85 -6.58 -22.48
C TYR A 44 -8.05 -7.38 -21.45
N ARG A 45 -8.56 -8.49 -20.92
CA ARG A 45 -7.96 -9.23 -19.79
C ARG A 45 -6.46 -9.52 -19.89
N LYS A 46 -5.93 -9.73 -21.10
CA LYS A 46 -4.50 -9.99 -21.35
C LYS A 46 -3.62 -8.75 -21.23
N LEU A 47 -4.20 -7.57 -21.33
CA LEU A 47 -3.54 -6.25 -21.28
C LEU A 47 -3.49 -5.66 -19.86
N PHE A 48 -4.17 -6.29 -18.89
CA PHE A 48 -4.27 -5.81 -17.52
C PHE A 48 -3.51 -6.74 -16.57
N GLU A 49 -2.60 -6.14 -15.81
CA GLU A 49 -1.84 -6.77 -14.77
C GLU A 49 -2.47 -6.46 -13.41
N VAL A 50 -2.88 -7.50 -12.69
CA VAL A 50 -3.19 -7.37 -11.26
C VAL A 50 -1.87 -7.56 -10.54
N VAL A 51 -1.37 -6.48 -9.95
CA VAL A 51 -0.15 -6.51 -9.16
C VAL A 51 -0.56 -6.71 -7.70
N PRO A 52 0.00 -7.69 -6.98
CA PRO A 52 -0.20 -7.80 -5.54
C PRO A 52 0.17 -6.48 -4.85
N HIS A 53 -0.56 -6.14 -3.79
CA HIS A 53 -0.33 -4.91 -3.05
C HIS A 53 1.15 -4.84 -2.61
N LYS A 54 1.81 -3.73 -2.95
CA LYS A 54 3.12 -3.42 -2.38
C LYS A 54 2.90 -2.94 -0.96
N PHE A 55 3.67 -3.45 -0.02
CA PHE A 55 3.48 -3.14 1.39
C PHE A 55 4.77 -2.58 2.01
N LEU A 56 4.62 -1.87 3.11
CA LEU A 56 5.69 -1.24 3.88
C LEU A 56 5.84 -1.91 5.24
N ASP A 57 7.05 -2.37 5.56
CA ASP A 57 7.42 -2.61 6.96
C ASP A 57 7.71 -1.26 7.62
N LEU A 58 6.71 -0.64 8.25
CA LEU A 58 6.84 0.67 8.90
C LEU A 58 7.94 0.67 9.98
N GLU A 59 8.13 -0.45 10.67
CA GLU A 59 9.14 -0.58 11.73
C GLU A 59 10.56 -0.70 11.14
N LEU A 60 10.72 -1.29 9.95
CA LEU A 60 11.98 -1.20 9.20
C LEU A 60 12.36 0.24 8.93
N PHE A 61 11.43 1.09 8.47
CA PHE A 61 11.73 2.49 8.19
C PHE A 61 12.08 3.29 9.44
N ARG A 62 11.35 3.06 10.54
CA ARG A 62 11.67 3.63 11.85
C ARG A 62 13.09 3.28 12.29
N ARG A 63 13.46 1.99 12.26
CA ARG A 63 14.81 1.50 12.61
C ARG A 63 15.91 2.04 11.68
N GLU A 64 15.56 2.33 10.43
CA GLU A 64 16.47 2.91 9.45
C GLU A 64 16.57 4.44 9.54
N GLY A 65 15.85 5.07 10.49
CA GLY A 65 15.96 6.49 10.84
C GLY A 65 15.11 7.42 9.98
N PHE A 66 14.13 6.89 9.25
CA PHE A 66 13.15 7.70 8.52
C PHE A 66 12.10 8.28 9.46
N LEU A 67 11.36 9.29 9.00
CA LEU A 67 10.25 9.90 9.73
C LEU A 67 8.93 9.84 8.95
N PHE A 68 8.98 9.74 7.62
CA PHE A 68 7.78 9.77 6.79
C PHE A 68 6.77 8.67 7.13
N GLN A 69 7.23 7.54 7.67
CA GLN A 69 6.36 6.44 8.08
C GLN A 69 5.42 6.85 9.23
N ASP A 70 5.89 7.72 10.14
CA ASP A 70 5.06 8.24 11.23
C ASP A 70 3.96 9.15 10.68
N TRP A 71 4.27 9.94 9.63
CA TRP A 71 3.25 10.74 8.94
C TRP A 71 2.13 9.86 8.37
N LEU A 72 2.44 8.67 7.86
CA LEU A 72 1.45 7.70 7.37
C LEU A 72 0.61 7.13 8.50
N VAL A 73 1.21 6.86 9.67
CA VAL A 73 0.50 6.39 10.86
C VAL A 73 -0.47 7.45 11.34
N ASP A 74 -0.02 8.69 11.47
CA ASP A 74 -0.79 9.81 12.00
C ASP A 74 -2.04 10.12 11.15
N VAL A 75 -1.95 9.95 9.83
CA VAL A 75 -3.10 10.14 8.93
C VAL A 75 -3.93 8.86 8.73
N GLY A 76 -3.69 7.80 9.50
CA GLY A 76 -4.49 6.58 9.53
C GLY A 76 -4.23 5.58 8.39
N LEU A 77 -3.13 5.73 7.65
CA LEU A 77 -2.78 4.86 6.52
C LEU A 77 -2.03 3.58 6.93
N ALA A 78 -1.59 3.46 8.18
CA ALA A 78 -0.69 2.39 8.63
C ALA A 78 -1.17 0.99 8.24
N LYS A 79 -2.41 0.64 8.61
CA LYS A 79 -2.99 -0.67 8.34
C LYS A 79 -3.13 -0.94 6.84
N PHE A 80 -3.39 0.08 6.04
CA PHE A 80 -3.47 -0.07 4.59
C PHE A 80 -2.09 -0.30 3.96
N VAL A 81 -1.08 0.52 4.29
CA VAL A 81 0.24 0.42 3.67
C VAL A 81 1.03 -0.80 4.11
N ASP A 82 0.71 -1.40 5.26
CA ASP A 82 1.28 -2.66 5.75
C ASP A 82 0.44 -3.90 5.39
N MET A 83 -0.62 -3.71 4.58
CA MET A 83 -1.56 -4.80 4.27
C MET A 83 -0.89 -5.89 3.42
N THR A 84 -0.97 -7.13 3.88
CA THR A 84 -0.51 -8.32 3.14
C THR A 84 -1.59 -9.39 3.09
N GLY A 85 -1.53 -10.26 2.09
CA GLY A 85 -2.48 -11.37 1.96
C GLY A 85 -2.56 -11.94 0.56
N ASP A 86 -3.54 -12.82 0.38
CA ASP A 86 -3.78 -13.53 -0.88
C ASP A 86 -4.42 -12.60 -1.91
N CYS A 87 -3.97 -12.70 -3.16
CA CYS A 87 -4.55 -11.96 -4.28
C CYS A 87 -5.09 -12.92 -5.34
N TYR A 88 -6.40 -12.91 -5.56
CA TYR A 88 -7.07 -13.74 -6.59
C TYR A 88 -7.19 -12.96 -7.89
N ARG A 89 -6.19 -13.08 -8.77
CA ARG A 89 -6.07 -12.30 -10.01
C ARG A 89 -7.37 -12.20 -10.79
N ASP A 90 -7.96 -13.35 -11.09
CA ASP A 90 -9.08 -13.45 -12.02
C ASP A 90 -10.34 -12.82 -11.42
N LEU A 91 -10.54 -12.99 -10.10
CA LEU A 91 -11.64 -12.37 -9.38
C LEU A 91 -11.47 -10.86 -9.27
N VAL A 92 -10.24 -10.36 -9.07
CA VAL A 92 -9.96 -8.92 -9.08
C VAL A 92 -10.22 -8.32 -10.47
N GLN A 93 -9.85 -9.01 -11.54
CA GLN A 93 -10.16 -8.57 -12.91
C GLN A 93 -11.66 -8.48 -13.15
N VAL A 94 -12.43 -9.48 -12.71
CA VAL A 94 -13.90 -9.48 -12.81
C VAL A 94 -14.50 -8.36 -11.95
N PHE A 95 -13.96 -8.15 -10.75
CA PHE A 95 -14.39 -7.08 -9.85
C PHE A 95 -14.28 -5.71 -10.53
N TYR A 96 -13.12 -5.39 -11.11
CA TYR A 96 -12.89 -4.11 -11.80
C TYR A 96 -13.72 -3.98 -13.07
N HIS A 97 -13.88 -5.05 -13.85
CA HIS A 97 -14.70 -5.02 -15.06
C HIS A 97 -16.17 -4.75 -14.74
N ASN A 98 -16.69 -5.35 -13.66
CA ASN A 98 -18.07 -5.16 -13.22
C ASN A 98 -18.25 -3.97 -12.26
N LEU A 99 -17.20 -3.17 -12.02
CA LEU A 99 -17.21 -2.07 -11.07
C LEU A 99 -18.22 -1.00 -11.51
N LYS A 100 -19.10 -0.61 -10.59
CA LYS A 100 -20.08 0.47 -10.75
C LYS A 100 -20.15 1.27 -9.46
N VAL A 101 -20.54 2.54 -9.59
CA VAL A 101 -20.78 3.41 -8.43
C VAL A 101 -22.28 3.57 -8.26
N VAL A 102 -22.83 3.14 -7.12
CA VAL A 102 -24.26 3.26 -6.79
C VAL A 102 -24.38 4.06 -5.51
N GLY A 103 -25.00 5.25 -5.58
CA GLY A 103 -25.16 6.12 -4.42
C GLY A 103 -23.83 6.55 -3.76
N GLY A 104 -22.76 6.67 -4.54
CA GLY A 104 -21.41 7.00 -4.04
C GLY A 104 -20.61 5.81 -3.54
N VAL A 105 -21.20 4.60 -3.51
CA VAL A 105 -20.53 3.38 -3.04
C VAL A 105 -20.04 2.54 -4.21
N ILE A 106 -18.83 1.97 -4.08
CA ILE A 106 -18.30 1.02 -5.07
C ILE A 106 -19.02 -0.32 -4.92
N CYS A 107 -19.63 -0.75 -6.02
CA CYS A 107 -20.30 -2.03 -6.15
C CYS A 107 -19.69 -2.83 -7.30
N SER A 108 -19.77 -4.15 -7.21
CA SER A 108 -19.41 -5.06 -8.29
C SER A 108 -20.18 -6.37 -8.16
N ARG A 109 -20.07 -7.26 -9.15
CA ARG A 109 -20.63 -8.62 -9.06
C ARG A 109 -19.57 -9.64 -9.45
N VAL A 110 -19.29 -10.60 -8.58
CA VAL A 110 -18.24 -11.60 -8.79
C VAL A 110 -18.80 -12.97 -8.46
N LYS A 111 -18.68 -13.93 -9.40
CA LYS A 111 -19.28 -15.28 -9.26
C LYS A 111 -20.77 -15.27 -8.85
N GLY A 112 -21.52 -14.27 -9.33
CA GLY A 112 -22.95 -14.13 -9.01
C GLY A 112 -23.27 -13.49 -7.67
N VAL A 113 -22.25 -13.21 -6.83
CA VAL A 113 -22.38 -12.51 -5.54
C VAL A 113 -22.22 -11.00 -5.75
N ASP A 114 -23.14 -10.22 -5.19
CA ASP A 114 -23.07 -8.76 -5.22
C ASP A 114 -22.13 -8.27 -4.11
N ILE A 115 -21.17 -7.44 -4.50
CA ILE A 115 -20.12 -6.91 -3.63
C ILE A 115 -20.37 -5.43 -3.44
N LYS A 116 -20.34 -4.98 -2.18
CA LYS A 116 -20.45 -3.58 -1.78
C LYS A 116 -19.25 -3.23 -0.89
N ILE A 117 -18.58 -2.12 -1.19
CA ILE A 117 -17.47 -1.58 -0.40
C ILE A 117 -17.92 -0.25 0.21
N ASP A 118 -18.59 -0.31 1.35
CA ASP A 118 -18.98 0.85 2.15
C ASP A 118 -17.96 1.17 3.25
N ASP A 119 -18.25 2.19 4.05
CA ASP A 119 -17.35 2.71 5.07
C ASP A 119 -16.98 1.66 6.13
N GLU A 120 -17.88 0.73 6.45
CA GLU A 120 -17.61 -0.38 7.37
C GLU A 120 -16.58 -1.35 6.79
N ILE A 121 -16.71 -1.69 5.51
CA ILE A 121 -15.74 -2.55 4.81
C ILE A 121 -14.36 -1.86 4.75
N TRP A 122 -14.32 -0.57 4.40
CA TRP A 122 -13.07 0.20 4.42
C TRP A 122 -12.44 0.19 5.82
N LEU A 123 -13.18 0.57 6.86
CA LEU A 123 -12.68 0.60 8.22
C LEU A 123 -12.18 -0.77 8.69
N SER A 124 -12.96 -1.83 8.43
CA SER A 124 -12.66 -3.20 8.86
C SER A 124 -11.38 -3.76 8.22
N PHE A 125 -11.15 -3.53 6.93
CA PHE A 125 -10.00 -4.11 6.23
C PHE A 125 -8.79 -3.19 6.15
N THR A 126 -8.97 -1.87 6.14
CA THR A 126 -7.86 -0.93 5.92
C THR A 126 -7.66 0.06 7.07
N GLY A 127 -8.61 0.15 8.02
CA GLY A 127 -8.57 1.13 9.11
C GLY A 127 -8.93 2.56 8.68
N LEU A 128 -9.29 2.76 7.41
CA LEU A 128 -9.61 4.08 6.87
C LEU A 128 -11.03 4.49 7.24
N LYS A 129 -11.16 5.74 7.66
CA LYS A 129 -12.44 6.36 8.01
C LYS A 129 -12.95 7.23 6.86
N GLY A 130 -14.28 7.36 6.76
CA GLY A 130 -14.96 8.30 5.87
C GLY A 130 -14.93 9.76 6.33
N GLU A 131 -14.04 10.12 7.25
CA GLU A 131 -14.00 11.43 7.91
C GLU A 131 -12.73 12.22 7.52
N GLY A 132 -12.83 13.55 7.49
CA GLY A 132 -11.73 14.46 7.17
C GLY A 132 -12.03 15.41 6.02
N PHE A 133 -10.99 15.82 5.30
CA PHE A 133 -11.07 16.76 4.19
C PHE A 133 -10.78 16.08 2.84
N MET A 134 -11.32 16.65 1.76
CA MET A 134 -11.02 16.24 0.37
C MET A 134 -9.68 16.85 -0.08
N SER A 135 -8.60 16.52 0.62
CA SER A 135 -7.28 17.12 0.45
C SER A 135 -6.66 16.91 -0.94
N HIS A 136 -7.14 15.93 -1.72
CA HIS A 136 -6.73 15.69 -3.11
C HIS A 136 -7.45 16.61 -4.11
N GLU A 137 -8.59 17.18 -3.75
CA GLU A 137 -9.38 18.02 -4.65
C GLU A 137 -8.81 19.43 -4.77
N ARG A 138 -8.43 19.84 -6.00
CA ARG A 138 -7.91 21.18 -6.26
C ARG A 138 -8.87 22.31 -5.83
N LYS A 139 -10.18 22.07 -5.92
CA LYS A 139 -11.22 23.04 -5.61
C LYS A 139 -11.62 23.03 -4.14
N PHE A 140 -11.04 22.17 -3.31
CA PHE A 140 -11.29 22.21 -1.88
C PHE A 140 -10.75 23.53 -1.31
N GLU A 141 -11.49 24.19 -0.42
CA GLU A 141 -11.17 25.55 0.05
C GLU A 141 -9.73 25.65 0.59
N LEU A 142 -9.27 24.65 1.32
CA LEU A 142 -7.90 24.58 1.82
C LEU A 142 -6.86 24.60 0.68
N ASN A 143 -7.14 23.93 -0.44
CA ASN A 143 -6.26 23.86 -1.59
C ASN A 143 -6.33 25.11 -2.49
N GLN A 144 -7.48 25.80 -2.53
CA GLN A 144 -7.64 27.03 -3.31
C GLN A 144 -6.69 28.14 -2.83
N TRP A 145 -6.49 28.25 -1.53
CA TRP A 145 -5.58 29.22 -0.91
C TRP A 145 -4.13 28.74 -0.83
N THR A 146 -3.89 27.49 -1.21
CA THR A 146 -2.59 26.85 -1.09
C THR A 146 -1.73 27.07 -2.34
N ASN A 147 -0.61 27.78 -2.16
CA ASN A 147 0.33 28.00 -3.26
C ASN A 147 1.17 26.73 -3.53
N LYS A 148 0.73 25.90 -4.47
CA LYS A 148 1.43 24.68 -4.91
C LYS A 148 2.91 24.88 -5.24
N LYS A 149 3.30 26.04 -5.80
CA LYS A 149 4.71 26.36 -6.10
C LYS A 149 5.50 26.59 -4.80
N LYS A 150 4.86 27.17 -3.77
CA LYS A 150 5.44 27.35 -2.45
C LYS A 150 5.63 26.01 -1.75
N ILE A 151 4.60 25.14 -1.71
CA ILE A 151 4.72 23.78 -1.16
C ILE A 151 5.90 23.06 -1.80
N TYR A 152 5.89 22.98 -3.14
CA TYR A 152 6.92 22.23 -3.83
C TYR A 152 8.31 22.77 -3.54
N LYS A 153 8.49 24.11 -3.54
CA LYS A 153 9.76 24.74 -3.19
C LYS A 153 10.25 24.40 -1.78
N GLU A 154 9.35 24.31 -0.81
CA GLU A 154 9.68 23.96 0.58
C GLU A 154 10.22 22.53 0.71
N TYR A 155 9.76 21.65 -0.18
CA TYR A 155 10.08 20.22 -0.15
C TYR A 155 11.37 19.90 -0.91
N LEU A 156 11.95 20.87 -1.62
CA LEU A 156 13.20 20.68 -2.34
C LEU A 156 14.42 20.78 -1.42
N ARG A 157 15.45 19.99 -1.74
CA ARG A 157 16.78 20.11 -1.14
C ARG A 157 17.47 21.42 -1.50
N SER A 158 17.25 21.91 -2.72
CA SER A 158 17.87 23.13 -3.25
C SER A 158 16.85 24.01 -3.99
N PRO A 159 16.02 24.77 -3.25
CA PRO A 159 14.93 25.56 -3.83
C PRO A 159 15.40 26.67 -4.79
N THR A 160 16.62 27.17 -4.60
CA THR A 160 17.24 28.25 -5.39
C THR A 160 17.62 27.84 -6.81
N ARG A 161 17.72 26.53 -7.10
CA ARG A 161 18.07 26.01 -8.43
C ARG A 161 16.88 25.84 -9.37
N LEU A 162 15.68 26.25 -8.94
CA LEU A 162 14.49 26.11 -9.76
C LEU A 162 14.46 27.15 -10.89
N LYS A 163 14.77 26.73 -12.10
CA LYS A 163 14.47 27.53 -13.31
C LYS A 163 12.95 27.56 -13.55
N VAL A 164 12.47 28.63 -14.18
CA VAL A 164 11.05 29.07 -14.22
C VAL A 164 10.07 28.04 -14.80
N TYR A 165 10.55 27.01 -15.48
CA TYR A 165 9.74 25.89 -15.97
C TYR A 165 10.42 24.56 -15.61
N LYS A 166 10.02 23.95 -14.49
CA LYS A 166 10.26 22.53 -14.22
C LYS A 166 8.96 21.91 -13.67
N PRO A 167 8.59 20.71 -14.15
CA PRO A 167 7.48 19.95 -13.58
C PRO A 167 7.85 19.47 -12.15
N TYR A 168 6.89 18.98 -11.34
CA TYR A 168 7.09 18.55 -9.94
C TYR A 168 7.87 17.23 -9.83
N LEU A 169 9.14 17.27 -10.19
CA LEU A 169 10.04 16.12 -10.16
C LEU A 169 10.19 15.56 -8.73
N LEU A 170 10.13 14.24 -8.64
CA LEU A 170 10.51 13.50 -7.42
C LEU A 170 12.00 13.71 -7.10
N ASP A 171 12.83 13.82 -8.15
CA ASP A 171 14.25 14.10 -8.03
C ASP A 171 14.51 15.56 -7.63
N GLY A 172 15.15 15.71 -6.47
CA GLY A 172 15.38 17.00 -5.83
C GLY A 172 14.53 17.24 -4.58
N LEU A 173 13.52 16.40 -4.30
CA LEU A 173 12.82 16.41 -3.02
C LEU A 173 13.76 15.99 -1.88
N LYS A 174 13.57 16.59 -0.71
CA LYS A 174 14.13 16.10 0.56
C LYS A 174 13.74 14.64 0.76
N ILE A 175 14.58 13.91 1.49
CA ILE A 175 14.54 12.45 1.50
C ILE A 175 13.20 11.91 2.03
N GLU A 176 12.66 12.51 3.09
CA GLU A 176 11.38 12.11 3.68
C GLU A 176 10.21 12.35 2.71
N GLU A 177 10.16 13.51 2.07
CA GLU A 177 9.13 13.86 1.08
C GLU A 177 9.26 13.00 -0.18
N LYS A 178 10.49 12.66 -0.61
CA LYS A 178 10.73 11.70 -1.70
C LYS A 178 10.16 10.33 -1.34
N MET A 179 10.38 9.86 -0.10
CA MET A 179 9.87 8.58 0.36
C MET A 179 8.34 8.57 0.52
N CYS A 180 7.76 9.63 1.09
CA CYS A 180 6.31 9.79 1.17
C CYS A 180 5.67 9.78 -0.22
N ALA A 181 6.24 10.54 -1.17
CA ALA A 181 5.78 10.56 -2.55
C ALA A 181 5.94 9.19 -3.22
N PHE A 182 7.04 8.48 -2.96
CA PHE A 182 7.23 7.11 -3.45
C PHE A 182 6.16 6.16 -2.94
N VAL A 183 5.84 6.16 -1.65
CA VAL A 183 4.76 5.32 -1.09
C VAL A 183 3.41 5.71 -1.67
N LEU A 184 3.13 7.01 -1.80
CA LEU A 184 1.92 7.49 -2.46
C LEU A 184 1.79 6.90 -3.87
N THR A 185 2.85 6.95 -4.68
CA THR A 185 2.86 6.45 -6.05
C THR A 185 2.78 4.92 -6.18
N TRP A 186 3.44 4.19 -5.28
CA TRP A 186 3.67 2.75 -5.46
C TRP A 186 2.82 1.85 -4.56
N VAL A 187 2.13 2.42 -3.58
CA VAL A 187 1.26 1.69 -2.63
C VAL A 187 -0.15 2.24 -2.67
N ILE A 188 -0.30 3.56 -2.44
CA ILE A 188 -1.61 4.18 -2.21
C ILE A 188 -2.33 4.48 -3.51
N LEU A 189 -1.65 5.06 -4.50
CA LEU A 189 -2.20 5.50 -5.79
C LEU A 189 -1.45 4.85 -6.95
N LEU A 190 -1.37 3.51 -6.90
CA LEU A 190 -0.58 2.72 -7.83
C LEU A 190 -0.98 2.99 -9.30
N GLY A 191 0.00 3.40 -10.10
CA GLY A 191 -0.19 3.64 -11.54
C GLY A 191 -0.57 5.07 -11.91
N ARG A 192 -0.73 6.01 -10.95
CA ARG A 192 -1.00 7.43 -11.24
C ARG A 192 0.24 8.24 -11.66
N CYS A 193 1.44 7.95 -11.16
CA CYS A 193 2.62 8.73 -11.57
C CYS A 193 3.23 8.23 -12.87
N LEU A 194 3.39 9.16 -13.80
CA LEU A 194 4.25 9.02 -14.96
C LEU A 194 5.71 9.23 -14.52
N ARG A 195 6.52 8.17 -14.55
CA ARG A 195 8.00 8.17 -14.57
C ARG A 195 8.62 9.45 -13.95
N ASP A 196 8.63 9.50 -12.62
CA ASP A 196 9.36 10.48 -11.79
C ASP A 196 8.73 11.89 -11.67
N LEU A 197 7.47 12.05 -12.06
CA LEU A 197 6.71 13.29 -11.94
C LEU A 197 5.49 13.18 -11.02
N LEU A 198 5.37 14.12 -10.07
CA LEU A 198 4.15 14.35 -9.29
C LEU A 198 3.16 15.22 -10.07
N THR A 199 1.88 14.86 -10.03
CA THR A 199 0.81 15.76 -10.42
C THR A 199 0.58 16.83 -9.34
N THR A 200 -0.24 17.83 -9.64
CA THR A 200 -0.65 18.80 -8.61
C THR A 200 -1.44 18.12 -7.49
N THR A 201 -2.23 17.10 -7.82
CA THR A 201 -2.99 16.31 -6.85
C THR A 201 -2.07 15.53 -5.94
N ASP A 202 -1.06 14.85 -6.50
CA ASP A 202 -0.08 14.12 -5.70
C ASP A 202 0.66 15.05 -4.72
N LEU A 203 1.01 16.26 -5.16
CA LEU A 203 1.65 17.25 -4.30
C LEU A 203 0.76 17.67 -3.13
N PHE A 204 -0.54 17.85 -3.35
CA PHE A 204 -1.48 18.16 -2.26
C PHE A 204 -1.62 17.00 -1.28
N VAL A 205 -1.65 15.77 -1.77
CA VAL A 205 -1.73 14.58 -0.91
C VAL A 205 -0.45 14.39 -0.10
N VAL A 206 0.74 14.55 -0.71
CA VAL A 206 2.02 14.54 0.02
C VAL A 206 2.05 15.66 1.05
N HIS A 207 1.52 16.84 0.73
CA HIS A 207 1.41 17.92 1.69
C HIS A 207 0.51 17.56 2.86
N ALA A 208 -0.69 17.03 2.58
CA ALA A 208 -1.64 16.63 3.60
C ALA A 208 -1.10 15.54 4.54
N ILE A 209 -0.39 14.54 4.00
CA ILE A 209 0.29 13.52 4.82
C ILE A 209 1.30 14.19 5.74
N LYS A 210 2.21 14.99 5.17
CA LYS A 210 3.31 15.61 5.93
C LYS A 210 2.82 16.58 7.01
N THR A 211 1.73 17.30 6.76
CA THR A 211 1.18 18.29 7.71
C THR A 211 0.03 17.75 8.55
N TRP A 212 -0.19 16.42 8.52
CA TRP A 212 -1.21 15.74 9.30
C TRP A 212 -2.63 16.26 9.07
N ILE A 213 -2.93 16.72 7.85
CA ILE A 213 -4.28 17.17 7.50
C ILE A 213 -5.17 15.92 7.41
N PRO A 214 -6.24 15.83 8.23
CA PRO A 214 -7.18 14.71 8.16
C PRO A 214 -7.75 14.62 6.75
N THR A 215 -7.52 13.50 6.08
CA THR A 215 -7.89 13.31 4.67
C THR A 215 -8.86 12.14 4.56
N ILE A 216 -9.94 12.30 3.78
CA ILE A 216 -10.89 11.21 3.53
C ILE A 216 -10.24 10.21 2.56
N TRP A 217 -9.39 9.34 3.09
CA TRP A 217 -8.64 8.36 2.29
C TRP A 217 -9.54 7.39 1.52
N VAL A 218 -10.72 7.08 2.07
CA VAL A 218 -11.77 6.31 1.40
C VAL A 218 -12.14 6.95 0.05
N ALA A 219 -12.31 8.28 0.01
CA ALA A 219 -12.63 9.01 -1.21
C ALA A 219 -11.44 9.01 -2.18
N VAL A 220 -10.23 9.35 -1.69
CA VAL A 220 -8.99 9.36 -2.48
C VAL A 220 -8.77 8.04 -3.21
N MET A 221 -8.93 6.92 -2.50
CA MET A 221 -8.71 5.59 -3.04
C MET A 221 -9.88 5.10 -3.89
N SER A 222 -11.14 5.38 -3.50
CA SER A 222 -12.31 5.01 -4.30
C SER A 222 -12.29 5.71 -5.66
N GLU A 223 -12.00 7.01 -5.70
CA GLU A 223 -11.82 7.75 -6.95
C GLU A 223 -10.71 7.16 -7.82
N HIS A 224 -9.61 6.70 -7.20
CA HIS A 224 -8.56 6.03 -7.93
C HIS A 224 -9.02 4.70 -8.54
N MET A 225 -9.78 3.88 -7.79
CA MET A 225 -10.39 2.65 -8.34
C MET A 225 -11.30 2.95 -9.52
N ILE A 226 -12.14 3.98 -9.41
CA ILE A 226 -13.10 4.40 -10.45
C ILE A 226 -12.35 4.92 -11.69
N GLU A 227 -11.30 5.72 -11.51
CA GLU A 227 -10.47 6.23 -12.59
C GLU A 227 -9.79 5.08 -13.34
N ILE A 228 -9.21 4.11 -12.64
CA ILE A 228 -8.56 2.93 -13.26
C ILE A 228 -9.59 2.08 -14.02
N ALA A 229 -10.76 1.84 -13.44
CA ALA A 229 -11.84 1.11 -14.07
C ALA A 229 -12.32 1.79 -15.37
N SER A 230 -12.41 3.12 -15.37
CA SER A 230 -12.89 3.90 -16.51
C SER A 230 -11.83 4.07 -17.61
N SER A 231 -10.56 4.24 -17.22
CA SER A 231 -9.45 4.52 -18.14
C SER A 231 -8.87 3.29 -18.83
N HIS A 232 -9.38 2.09 -18.55
CA HIS A 232 -8.82 0.83 -19.04
C HIS A 232 -7.32 0.72 -18.67
N GLY A 233 -6.96 1.19 -17.48
CA GLY A 233 -5.58 1.27 -17.01
C GLY A 233 -4.93 -0.11 -16.89
N HIS A 234 -3.71 -0.27 -17.42
CA HIS A 234 -3.03 -1.56 -17.50
C HIS A 234 -2.69 -2.21 -16.15
N ILE A 235 -2.79 -1.48 -15.04
CA ILE A 235 -2.48 -1.97 -13.69
C ILE A 235 -3.74 -1.84 -12.83
N LEU A 236 -4.21 -2.96 -12.28
CA LEU A 236 -5.36 -3.00 -11.39
C LEU A 236 -4.89 -2.99 -9.93
N PRO A 237 -5.15 -1.90 -9.16
CA PRO A 237 -4.62 -1.76 -7.81
C PRO A 237 -5.45 -2.55 -6.79
N TYR A 238 -4.91 -2.62 -5.57
CA TYR A 238 -5.62 -3.10 -4.37
C TYR A 238 -6.07 -4.58 -4.40
N GLY A 239 -5.36 -5.44 -5.14
CA GLY A 239 -5.74 -6.85 -5.29
C GLY A 239 -5.91 -7.61 -3.97
N VAL A 240 -5.07 -7.34 -2.96
CA VAL A 240 -5.17 -7.96 -1.62
C VAL A 240 -6.41 -7.47 -0.85
N PHE A 241 -6.68 -6.16 -0.90
CA PHE A 241 -7.86 -5.56 -0.25
C PHE A 241 -9.14 -6.12 -0.88
N ILE A 242 -9.23 -6.07 -2.22
CA ILE A 242 -10.38 -6.61 -2.95
C ILE A 242 -10.55 -8.10 -2.64
N SER A 243 -9.48 -8.88 -2.65
CA SER A 243 -9.55 -10.31 -2.32
C SER A 243 -10.08 -10.58 -0.91
N SER A 244 -9.69 -9.75 0.06
CA SER A 244 -10.19 -9.82 1.44
C SER A 244 -11.68 -9.49 1.52
N VAL A 245 -12.13 -8.48 0.77
CA VAL A 245 -13.55 -8.13 0.63
C VAL A 245 -14.34 -9.27 -0.02
N LEU A 246 -13.84 -9.87 -1.10
CA LEU A 246 -14.52 -11.00 -1.76
C LEU A 246 -14.71 -12.18 -0.81
N LYS A 247 -13.68 -12.49 -0.01
CA LYS A 247 -13.75 -13.52 1.03
C LYS A 247 -14.80 -13.20 2.09
N HIS A 248 -14.87 -11.93 2.52
CA HIS A 248 -15.87 -11.47 3.48
C HIS A 248 -17.30 -11.64 2.98
N HIS A 249 -17.55 -11.33 1.71
CA HIS A 249 -18.84 -11.55 1.03
C HIS A 249 -19.09 -13.02 0.63
N GLN A 250 -18.26 -13.96 1.10
CA GLN A 250 -18.42 -15.40 0.88
C GLN A 250 -18.40 -15.82 -0.61
N VAL A 251 -17.63 -15.10 -1.44
CA VAL A 251 -17.36 -15.52 -2.81
C VAL A 251 -16.60 -16.85 -2.77
N ASP A 252 -17.02 -17.84 -3.58
CA ASP A 252 -16.30 -19.11 -3.67
C ASP A 252 -14.90 -18.90 -4.28
N LEU A 253 -13.86 -19.24 -3.51
CA LEU A 253 -12.45 -19.11 -3.90
C LEU A 253 -11.84 -20.45 -4.32
N THR A 254 -12.62 -21.53 -4.32
CA THR A 254 -12.13 -22.89 -4.59
C THR A 254 -11.58 -23.00 -6.02
N GLY A 255 -10.35 -23.48 -6.15
CA GLY A 255 -9.69 -23.67 -7.44
C GLY A 255 -9.20 -22.38 -8.13
N GLU A 256 -9.30 -21.23 -7.46
CA GLU A 256 -8.80 -19.96 -8.00
C GLU A 256 -7.28 -19.85 -7.89
N LYS A 257 -6.65 -19.18 -8.86
CA LYS A 257 -5.20 -18.95 -8.85
C LYS A 257 -4.85 -17.82 -7.88
N ILE A 258 -4.08 -18.17 -6.85
CA ILE A 258 -3.55 -17.22 -5.88
C ILE A 258 -2.23 -16.62 -6.41
N ILE A 259 -2.12 -15.30 -6.33
CA ILE A 259 -0.85 -14.57 -6.39
C ILE A 259 -0.51 -14.15 -4.96
N TRP A 260 0.64 -14.61 -4.48
CA TRP A 260 1.12 -14.30 -3.13
C TRP A 260 1.89 -12.97 -3.11
N CYS A 261 1.77 -12.22 -2.03
CA CYS A 261 2.75 -11.19 -1.71
C CYS A 261 4.10 -11.87 -1.45
N THR A 262 5.12 -11.51 -2.23
CA THR A 262 6.49 -12.00 -2.05
C THR A 262 7.38 -10.89 -1.51
N LYS A 263 8.62 -11.21 -1.11
CA LYS A 263 9.60 -10.21 -0.68
C LYS A 263 9.90 -9.13 -1.73
N SER A 264 9.59 -9.36 -3.01
CA SER A 264 9.75 -8.33 -4.05
C SER A 264 8.60 -7.30 -4.05
N ASN A 265 7.48 -7.61 -3.39
CA ASN A 265 6.37 -6.69 -3.17
C ASN A 265 6.61 -5.77 -1.96
N GLU A 266 7.48 -6.19 -1.04
CA GLU A 266 7.90 -5.36 0.11
C GLU A 266 8.68 -4.14 -0.38
N ILE A 267 8.24 -2.95 0.00
CA ILE A 267 9.03 -1.73 -0.10
C ILE A 267 10.02 -1.74 1.05
N GLY A 268 11.08 -2.52 0.89
CA GLY A 268 12.16 -2.62 1.87
C GLY A 268 13.42 -1.87 1.45
N LYS A 269 14.55 -2.24 2.05
CA LYS A 269 15.88 -1.68 1.73
C LYS A 269 16.25 -1.76 0.24
N ALA A 270 15.77 -2.77 -0.47
CA ALA A 270 15.99 -2.91 -1.90
C ALA A 270 15.31 -1.78 -2.68
N ALA A 271 14.08 -1.41 -2.31
CA ALA A 271 13.36 -0.29 -2.92
C ALA A 271 14.09 1.03 -2.67
N LEU A 272 14.69 1.23 -1.48
CA LEU A 272 15.51 2.42 -1.20
C LEU A 272 16.68 2.54 -2.18
N ARG A 273 17.41 1.44 -2.42
CA ARG A 273 18.53 1.41 -3.37
C ARG A 273 18.08 1.65 -4.80
N HIS A 274 16.94 1.06 -5.20
CA HIS A 274 16.33 1.30 -6.51
C HIS A 274 15.92 2.77 -6.70
N ASN A 275 15.50 3.46 -5.63
CA ASN A 275 15.20 4.91 -5.65
C ASN A 275 16.44 5.81 -5.61
N GLY A 276 17.62 5.21 -5.76
CA GLY A 276 18.87 5.92 -5.71
C GLY A 276 19.23 6.38 -4.30
N LEU A 277 18.84 5.68 -3.24
CA LEU A 277 19.37 5.98 -1.90
C LEU A 277 20.55 5.06 -1.58
N LYS A 278 21.58 5.61 -0.93
CA LYS A 278 22.74 4.89 -0.37
C LYS A 278 22.74 5.01 1.14
N LYS A 279 23.10 3.92 1.81
CA LYS A 279 23.28 3.90 3.27
C LYS A 279 24.72 4.31 3.60
N THR A 280 24.87 5.30 4.46
CA THR A 280 26.16 5.77 5.02
C THR A 280 26.19 5.54 6.54
N LYS A 281 27.29 5.89 7.21
CA LYS A 281 27.39 5.84 8.68
C LYS A 281 26.40 6.79 9.36
N ASP A 282 26.03 7.87 8.68
CA ASP A 282 25.15 8.93 9.20
C ASP A 282 23.68 8.75 8.78
N GLY A 283 23.34 7.62 8.15
CA GLY A 283 21.99 7.33 7.64
C GLY A 283 21.89 7.24 6.12
N TRP A 284 20.66 7.30 5.60
CA TRP A 284 20.39 7.22 4.16
C TRP A 284 20.57 8.57 3.47
N VAL A 285 21.21 8.56 2.30
CA VAL A 285 21.46 9.74 1.46
C VAL A 285 21.05 9.45 0.02
N SER A 286 20.62 10.48 -0.73
CA SER A 286 20.29 10.33 -2.15
C SER A 286 21.54 10.31 -3.02
N ASN A 287 21.49 9.51 -4.08
CA ASN A 287 22.54 9.33 -5.10
C ASN A 287 22.52 10.38 -6.17
N ASP A 288 21.46 11.19 -6.23
CA ASP A 288 21.33 12.30 -7.16
C ASP A 288 22.65 13.04 -7.13
N VAL A 289 23.35 12.87 -8.25
CA VAL A 289 24.77 13.10 -8.42
C VAL A 289 25.10 14.48 -7.88
N ASP A 290 26.34 14.68 -7.45
CA ASP A 290 27.02 15.96 -7.62
C ASP A 290 26.92 16.38 -9.11
N GLU A 291 25.73 16.73 -9.61
CA GLU A 291 25.64 17.77 -10.61
C GLU A 291 26.22 18.96 -9.90
N THR A 292 27.52 19.15 -10.16
CA THR A 292 28.39 20.22 -9.66
C THR A 292 27.51 21.32 -9.16
N PRO A 293 27.47 21.56 -7.84
CA PRO A 293 26.51 22.49 -7.30
C PRO A 293 26.66 23.76 -8.09
N SER A 294 25.68 24.14 -8.93
CA SER A 294 25.88 25.21 -9.92
C SER A 294 26.52 26.35 -9.14
N THR A 295 27.83 26.53 -9.32
CA THR A 295 28.61 27.14 -8.26
C THR A 295 28.14 28.57 -8.31
N PHE A 296 27.31 28.95 -7.34
CA PHE A 296 27.13 30.34 -7.07
C PHE A 296 28.47 30.75 -6.48
N THR A 297 29.40 31.04 -7.39
CA THR A 297 30.71 31.56 -7.08
C THR A 297 30.43 32.99 -6.67
N PRO A 298 30.43 33.28 -5.36
CA PRO A 298 30.02 34.58 -4.89
C PRO A 298 31.07 35.58 -5.38
N GLN A 299 30.66 36.46 -6.31
CA GLN A 299 31.52 37.40 -7.01
C GLN A 299 31.92 38.55 -6.08
N THR A 300 31.07 38.86 -5.09
CA THR A 300 31.29 39.94 -4.12
C THR A 300 31.54 39.41 -2.71
N GLU A 301 32.20 40.21 -1.87
CA GLU A 301 32.37 39.90 -0.43
C GLU A 301 31.03 39.75 0.29
N PHE A 302 30.04 40.56 -0.11
CA PHE A 302 28.68 40.48 0.43
C PHE A 302 28.04 39.12 0.14
N GLU A 303 28.15 38.63 -1.09
CA GLU A 303 27.62 37.31 -1.46
C GLU A 303 28.35 36.17 -0.72
N ARG A 304 29.67 36.27 -0.52
CA ARG A 304 30.43 35.30 0.31
C ARG A 304 29.95 35.29 1.75
N PHE A 305 29.74 36.47 2.33
CA PHE A 305 29.24 36.64 3.69
C PHE A 305 27.85 36.00 3.84
N VAL A 306 26.92 36.31 2.93
CA VAL A 306 25.56 35.77 2.96
C VAL A 306 25.55 34.24 2.84
N VAL A 307 26.32 33.68 1.91
CA VAL A 307 26.45 32.22 1.75
C VAL A 307 27.00 31.54 3.01
N ASP A 308 27.98 32.16 3.67
CA ASP A 308 28.55 31.64 4.91
C ASP A 308 27.55 31.68 6.07
N GLN A 309 26.75 32.75 6.18
CA GLN A 309 25.67 32.83 7.18
C GLN A 309 24.61 31.74 6.98
N PHE A 310 24.16 31.52 5.73
CA PHE A 310 23.19 30.47 5.43
C PHE A 310 23.74 29.06 5.71
N ARG A 311 25.02 28.81 5.40
CA ARG A 311 25.67 27.51 5.69
C ARG A 311 25.76 27.25 7.19
N ARG A 312 26.15 28.25 7.97
CA ARG A 312 26.21 28.17 9.44
C ARG A 312 24.82 27.95 10.03
N LEU A 313 23.81 28.66 9.54
CA LEU A 313 22.43 28.52 10.00
C LEU A 313 21.88 27.11 9.70
N SER A 314 22.06 26.63 8.46
CA SER A 314 21.63 25.29 8.06
C SER A 314 22.27 24.19 8.92
N THR A 315 23.58 24.32 9.21
CA THR A 315 24.29 23.39 10.08
C THR A 315 23.76 23.40 11.52
N ARG A 316 23.41 24.59 12.04
CA ARG A 316 22.82 24.73 13.38
C ARG A 316 21.42 24.12 13.45
N ILE A 317 20.58 24.39 12.45
CA ILE A 317 19.22 23.83 12.35
C ILE A 317 19.30 22.30 12.33
N SER A 318 20.15 21.73 11.48
CA SER A 318 20.32 20.28 11.41
C SER A 318 20.79 19.66 12.73
N LYS A 319 21.66 20.33 13.50
CA LYS A 319 22.08 19.85 14.83
C LYS A 319 20.95 19.92 15.85
N VAL A 320 20.13 20.96 15.81
CA VAL A 320 18.97 21.11 16.70
C VAL A 320 17.90 20.07 16.37
N GLU A 321 17.58 19.88 15.09
CA GLU A 321 16.65 18.84 14.63
C GLU A 321 17.10 17.45 15.09
N LYS A 322 18.39 17.09 14.89
CA LYS A 322 18.95 15.82 15.38
C LYS A 322 18.86 15.67 16.90
N SER A 323 19.06 16.76 17.64
CA SER A 323 18.98 16.73 19.12
C SER A 323 17.53 16.58 19.59
N LEU A 324 16.59 17.22 18.92
CA LEU A 324 15.15 17.13 19.21
C LEU A 324 14.64 15.71 18.98
N ILE A 325 15.09 15.07 17.88
CA ILE A 325 14.79 13.68 17.55
C ILE A 325 15.29 12.73 18.64
N MET A 326 16.52 12.92 19.11
CA MET A 326 17.09 12.09 20.18
C MET A 326 16.33 12.25 21.50
N ILE A 327 15.79 13.45 21.79
CA ILE A 327 14.99 13.70 22.98
C ILE A 327 13.62 13.03 22.84
N HIS A 328 12.98 13.14 21.67
CA HIS A 328 11.67 12.52 21.43
C HIS A 328 11.73 11.00 21.57
N ASN A 329 12.72 10.36 20.94
CA ASN A 329 12.90 8.91 21.04
C ASN A 329 13.16 8.45 22.49
N LYS A 330 13.93 9.21 23.28
CA LYS A 330 14.16 8.89 24.70
C LYS A 330 12.90 9.07 25.55
N LEU A 331 12.05 10.03 25.20
CA LEU A 331 10.78 10.25 25.88
C LEU A 331 9.81 9.09 25.58
N ASP A 332 9.80 8.60 24.35
CA ASP A 332 8.98 7.44 23.96
C ASP A 332 9.46 6.15 24.65
N GLU A 333 10.77 5.93 24.73
CA GLU A 333 11.35 4.83 25.51
C GLU A 333 10.98 4.92 27.01
N TYR A 334 11.00 6.12 27.59
CA TYR A 334 10.61 6.35 28.99
C TYR A 334 9.11 6.12 29.22
N ASN A 335 8.26 6.56 28.29
CA ASN A 335 6.81 6.36 28.38
C ASN A 335 6.43 4.88 28.21
N ALA A 336 7.16 4.13 27.39
CA ALA A 336 6.99 2.68 27.26
C ALA A 336 7.34 1.92 28.55
N LEU A 337 8.26 2.44 29.38
CA LEU A 337 8.63 1.85 30.68
C LEU A 337 7.65 2.16 31.82
N ILE A 338 6.81 3.20 31.68
CA ILE A 338 5.89 3.67 32.73
C ILE A 338 4.47 3.14 32.55
N THR A 339 4.14 2.60 31.37
CA THR A 339 2.82 2.00 31.12
C THR A 339 2.74 0.66 31.88
N PRO A 340 1.88 0.52 32.92
CA PRO A 340 1.80 -0.74 33.66
C PRO A 340 1.17 -1.80 32.76
N SER A 341 1.87 -2.91 32.52
CA SER A 341 1.26 -4.11 31.96
C SER A 341 0.20 -4.60 32.94
N ALA A 342 -1.08 -4.48 32.57
CA ALA A 342 -2.15 -5.24 33.18
C ALA A 342 -1.97 -6.71 32.77
N SER A 343 -1.13 -7.43 33.52
CA SER A 343 -1.13 -8.90 33.50
C SER A 343 -2.04 -9.38 34.61
N GLN A 344 -3.12 -10.02 34.18
CA GLN A 344 -4.03 -10.87 34.94
C GLN A 344 -3.22 -11.76 35.90
N SER A 345 -3.58 -11.75 37.18
CA SER A 345 -3.24 -12.82 38.12
C SER A 345 -4.48 -13.68 38.29
N ASP A 346 -4.29 -14.97 38.02
CA ASP A 346 -5.29 -16.03 38.01
C ASP A 346 -6.06 -16.13 39.33
N ASP A 347 -7.38 -16.20 39.23
CA ASP A 347 -8.28 -16.74 40.26
C ASP A 347 -8.44 -18.25 40.03
N GLU A 348 -8.76 -18.95 41.12
CA GLU A 348 -9.11 -20.37 41.29
C GLU A 348 -7.97 -21.32 41.70
N ASP A 349 -7.85 -21.59 43.01
CA ASP A 349 -8.35 -22.84 43.61
C ASP A 349 -8.17 -22.79 45.15
N ASP A 350 -9.27 -22.86 45.89
CA ASP A 350 -9.32 -23.30 47.29
C ASP A 350 -10.77 -23.69 47.58
N THR A 351 -11.15 -24.88 47.10
CA THR A 351 -12.35 -25.56 47.58
C THR A 351 -12.03 -26.37 48.84
N ILE A 352 -12.64 -25.93 49.94
CA ILE A 352 -12.60 -26.55 51.26
C ILE A 352 -13.33 -27.89 51.19
N GLU A 353 -12.63 -29.01 51.40
CA GLU A 353 -13.25 -30.32 51.65
C GLU A 353 -13.59 -30.50 53.14
N ASP A 354 -14.81 -30.98 53.34
CA ASP A 354 -15.51 -31.28 54.60
C ASP A 354 -14.75 -32.21 55.55
N GLU A 355 -14.59 -31.77 56.81
CA GLU A 355 -14.47 -32.67 57.95
C GLU A 355 -15.87 -33.20 58.33
N SER A 356 -16.19 -34.45 57.99
CA SER A 356 -16.99 -35.32 58.86
C SER A 356 -16.99 -36.77 58.38
N MET A 357 -16.46 -37.67 59.21
CA MET A 357 -17.11 -38.92 59.66
C MET A 357 -16.05 -39.91 60.15
N GLU A 358 -15.99 -40.10 61.48
CA GLU A 358 -15.73 -41.43 62.03
C GLU A 358 -16.61 -41.65 63.26
N THR A 359 -17.57 -42.57 63.12
CA THR A 359 -17.98 -43.44 64.22
C THR A 359 -18.25 -44.85 63.70
N SER A 360 -17.48 -45.80 64.26
CA SER A 360 -17.87 -47.14 64.72
C SER A 360 -17.61 -48.38 63.84
N ASN A 361 -16.50 -49.05 64.22
CA ASN A 361 -16.37 -50.42 64.78
C ASN A 361 -16.63 -51.69 63.96
N SER A 362 -15.62 -52.58 63.99
CA SER A 362 -15.59 -54.07 64.19
C SER A 362 -14.35 -54.61 63.46
N ASP A 363 -13.40 -55.40 63.98
CA ASP A 363 -13.31 -56.37 65.09
C ASP A 363 -11.88 -56.41 65.66
#